data_AF-G2G3U4-F1
#
_entry.id   AF-G2G3U4-F1
#
_cell.length_a   1.000
_cell.length_b   1.000
_cell.length_c   1.000
_cell.angle_alpha   90.00
_cell.angle_beta   90.00
_cell.angle_gamma   90.00
#
_symmetry.space_group_name_H-M   'P 1'
#
loop_
_entity.id
_entity.type
_entity.pdbx_description
1 polymer ?
#
loop_
_entity_poly.entity_id
_entity_poly.type
_entity_poly.pdbx_seq_one_letter_code
_entity_poly.pdbx_strand_id
1 'polypeptide(L)'
;MTEERPVAWAQAVQRADEIAALGHHPADSWDGRAIRGVLAVALSGLAKRQERPVEEVDIGSVLWHLAQGPAMVYELGDELRLAAEETRAEWAWLTRPWPKEPSLANSDGMPRGIGRGSPLPAVDVVTLWAGSAARAALAAERPAGLAPRTRVQVIGGEDEGRNGEVVAPAWLMDDENRTVMPGPPPGYEVVLTIPGQVEARRTVMSTVEGDIRIEAPGPHGERVIIRAEDLKPEEPVPAAQ
;
A
#
# COMPACT_ATOMS: atom_id res chain seq x y z
N MET A 1 2.98 -34.93 5.95
CA MET A 1 2.48 -33.54 5.80
C MET A 1 3.21 -32.60 6.76
N THR A 2 4.54 -32.54 6.70
CA THR A 2 5.34 -31.77 7.69
C THR A 2 6.35 -30.82 7.05
N GLU A 3 6.62 -30.94 5.75
CA GLU A 3 7.60 -30.09 5.03
C GLU A 3 6.99 -28.89 4.28
N GLU A 4 5.67 -28.80 4.12
CA GLU A 4 5.04 -27.70 3.37
C GLU A 4 5.00 -26.37 4.14
N ARG A 5 4.98 -26.39 5.48
CA ARG A 5 4.83 -25.18 6.29
C ARG A 5 6.06 -24.25 6.33
N PRO A 6 7.30 -24.76 6.44
CA PRO A 6 8.49 -23.90 6.39
C PRO A 6 8.62 -23.15 5.06
N VAL A 7 8.17 -23.76 3.95
CA VAL A 7 8.24 -23.18 2.61
C VAL A 7 7.28 -21.99 2.48
N ALA A 8 6.05 -22.11 2.99
CA ALA A 8 5.04 -21.06 2.90
C ALA A 8 5.47 -19.74 3.57
N TRP A 9 6.09 -19.80 4.76
CA TRP A 9 6.57 -18.59 5.43
C TRP A 9 7.71 -17.92 4.68
N ALA A 10 8.67 -18.71 4.18
CA ALA A 10 9.79 -18.17 3.38
C ALA A 10 9.28 -17.47 2.11
N GLN A 11 8.28 -18.03 1.44
CA GLN A 11 7.62 -17.40 0.28
C GLN A 11 6.93 -16.09 0.66
N ALA A 12 6.25 -16.04 1.82
CA ALA A 12 5.62 -14.81 2.29
C ALA A 12 6.61 -13.71 2.62
N VAL A 13 7.75 -14.06 3.22
CA VAL A 13 8.84 -13.10 3.47
C VAL A 13 9.42 -12.58 2.16
N GLN A 14 9.71 -13.46 1.21
CA GLN A 14 10.23 -13.06 -0.10
C GLN A 14 9.26 -12.11 -0.82
N ARG A 15 7.98 -12.46 -0.88
CA ARG A 15 6.97 -11.62 -1.54
C ARG A 15 6.76 -10.29 -0.79
N ALA A 16 6.87 -10.29 0.54
CA ALA A 16 6.86 -9.08 1.34
C ALA A 16 8.06 -8.16 1.06
N ASP A 17 9.26 -8.71 0.81
CA ASP A 17 10.44 -7.96 0.37
C ASP A 17 10.16 -7.24 -0.95
N GLU A 18 9.60 -7.96 -1.93
CA GLU A 18 9.27 -7.43 -3.26
C GLU A 18 8.25 -6.27 -3.16
N ILE A 19 7.19 -6.44 -2.37
CA ILE A 19 6.18 -5.39 -2.13
C ILE A 19 6.79 -4.19 -1.39
N ALA A 20 7.57 -4.43 -0.34
CA ALA A 20 8.17 -3.36 0.46
C ALA A 20 9.17 -2.51 -0.34
N ALA A 21 9.89 -3.12 -1.29
CA ALA A 21 10.82 -2.42 -2.18
C ALA A 21 10.10 -1.36 -3.04
N LEU A 22 8.87 -1.63 -3.50
CA LEU A 22 8.04 -0.69 -4.26
C LEU A 22 7.57 0.50 -3.41
N GLY A 23 7.49 0.33 -2.09
CA GLY A 23 7.21 1.39 -1.12
C GLY A 23 8.39 2.34 -0.85
N HIS A 24 9.58 2.06 -1.39
CA HIS A 24 10.82 2.85 -1.18
C HIS A 24 11.24 2.97 0.30
N HIS A 25 10.98 1.95 1.12
CA HIS A 25 11.41 1.93 2.51
C HIS A 25 12.84 1.39 2.64
N PRO A 26 13.72 1.97 3.49
CA PRO A 26 15.08 1.48 3.65
C PRO A 26 15.09 0.06 4.23
N ALA A 27 15.60 -0.91 3.46
CA ALA A 27 15.59 -2.33 3.86
C ALA A 27 16.35 -2.57 5.18
N ASP A 28 17.49 -1.90 5.38
CA ASP A 28 18.36 -2.05 6.55
C ASP A 28 17.98 -1.13 7.72
N SER A 29 16.68 -0.92 7.91
CA SER A 29 16.13 -0.13 9.01
C SER A 29 15.12 -0.94 9.81
N TRP A 30 14.90 -0.50 11.05
CA TRP A 30 13.86 -1.08 11.90
C TRP A 30 12.48 -0.96 11.23
N ASP A 31 12.21 0.19 10.59
CA ASP A 31 10.95 0.44 9.89
C ASP A 31 10.80 -0.51 8.69
N GLY A 32 11.87 -0.68 7.90
CA GLY A 32 11.89 -1.58 6.76
C GLY A 32 11.68 -3.05 7.15
N ARG A 33 12.31 -3.52 8.24
CA ARG A 33 12.03 -4.85 8.78
C ARG A 33 10.57 -4.98 9.23
N ALA A 34 10.07 -4.01 9.99
CA ALA A 34 8.71 -4.05 10.51
C ALA A 34 7.65 -4.06 9.40
N ILE A 35 7.81 -3.23 8.36
CA ILE A 35 6.91 -3.17 7.20
C ILE A 35 6.85 -4.54 6.50
N ARG A 36 8.02 -5.15 6.25
CA ARG A 36 8.12 -6.48 5.65
C ARG A 36 7.46 -7.55 6.52
N GLY A 37 7.69 -7.52 7.83
CA GLY A 37 7.07 -8.44 8.77
C GLY A 37 5.53 -8.35 8.75
N VAL A 38 4.97 -7.13 8.77
CA VAL A 38 3.51 -6.91 8.65
C VAL A 38 2.97 -7.45 7.33
N LEU A 39 3.65 -7.20 6.21
CA LEU A 39 3.28 -7.73 4.90
C LEU A 39 3.33 -9.26 4.86
N ALA A 40 4.37 -9.88 5.41
CA ALA A 40 4.54 -11.33 5.45
C ALA A 40 3.45 -12.00 6.31
N VAL A 41 3.07 -11.39 7.44
CA VAL A 41 1.93 -11.83 8.27
C VAL A 41 0.62 -11.73 7.48
N ALA A 42 0.38 -10.60 6.81
CA ALA A 42 -0.84 -10.42 6.03
C ALA A 42 -0.95 -11.45 4.89
N LEU A 43 0.12 -11.64 4.12
CA LEU A 43 0.19 -12.63 3.04
C LEU A 43 -0.03 -14.05 3.56
N SER A 44 0.66 -14.44 4.63
CA SER A 44 0.54 -15.79 5.20
C SER A 44 -0.84 -16.05 5.79
N GLY A 45 -1.40 -15.07 6.51
CA GLY A 45 -2.73 -15.18 7.11
C GLY A 45 -3.81 -15.30 6.03
N LEU A 46 -3.72 -14.49 4.97
CA LEU A 46 -4.65 -14.53 3.84
C LEU A 46 -4.52 -15.83 3.04
N ALA A 47 -3.30 -16.28 2.73
CA ALA A 47 -3.06 -17.56 2.07
C ALA A 47 -3.74 -18.71 2.84
N LYS A 48 -3.58 -18.73 4.17
CA LYS A 48 -4.23 -19.71 5.03
C LYS A 48 -5.75 -19.60 5.00
N ARG A 49 -6.32 -18.40 5.14
CA ARG A 49 -7.78 -18.17 5.13
C ARG A 49 -8.43 -18.55 3.81
N GLN A 50 -7.74 -18.28 2.71
CA GLN A 50 -8.23 -18.52 1.36
C GLN A 50 -7.96 -19.96 0.89
N GLU A 51 -7.23 -20.75 1.67
CA GLU A 51 -6.76 -22.10 1.31
C GLU A 51 -5.99 -22.11 -0.03
N ARG A 52 -5.11 -21.11 -0.21
CA ARG A 52 -4.33 -20.91 -1.44
C ARG A 52 -2.85 -20.69 -1.13
N PRO A 53 -1.96 -20.96 -2.10
CA PRO A 53 -0.55 -20.71 -1.90
C PRO A 53 -0.27 -19.21 -1.85
N VAL A 54 0.83 -18.81 -1.20
CA VAL A 54 1.14 -17.41 -0.89
C VAL A 54 1.26 -16.56 -2.15
N GLU A 55 1.79 -17.11 -3.23
CA GLU A 55 1.93 -16.47 -4.54
C GLU A 55 0.59 -16.12 -5.20
N GLU A 56 -0.50 -16.82 -4.85
CA GLU A 56 -1.83 -16.60 -5.42
C GLU A 56 -2.67 -15.58 -4.61
N VAL A 57 -2.18 -15.11 -3.47
CA VAL A 57 -2.87 -14.08 -2.68
C VAL A 57 -2.89 -12.77 -3.48
N ASP A 58 -4.08 -12.22 -3.71
CA ASP A 58 -4.24 -10.97 -4.46
C ASP A 58 -3.77 -9.74 -3.64
N ILE A 59 -3.02 -8.83 -4.26
CA ILE A 59 -2.51 -7.62 -3.60
C ILE A 59 -3.66 -6.69 -3.18
N GLY A 60 -4.78 -6.67 -3.93
CA GLY A 60 -5.99 -5.96 -3.53
C GLY A 60 -6.51 -6.43 -2.17
N SER A 61 -6.49 -7.74 -1.92
CA SER A 61 -6.88 -8.34 -0.64
C SER A 61 -5.93 -7.93 0.48
N VAL A 62 -4.62 -7.95 0.24
CA VAL A 62 -3.60 -7.47 1.20
C VAL A 62 -3.86 -6.00 1.56
N LEU A 63 -4.05 -5.15 0.55
CA LEU A 63 -4.31 -3.73 0.75
C LEU A 63 -5.61 -3.48 1.53
N TRP A 64 -6.70 -4.20 1.20
CA TRP A 64 -7.97 -4.08 1.91
C TRP A 64 -7.81 -4.36 3.40
N HIS A 65 -7.11 -5.45 3.75
CA HIS A 65 -6.92 -5.85 5.15
C HIS A 65 -6.03 -4.87 5.91
N LEU A 66 -4.95 -4.36 5.28
CA LEU A 66 -4.10 -3.35 5.90
C LEU A 66 -4.83 -2.00 6.09
N ALA A 67 -5.77 -1.66 5.20
CA ALA A 67 -6.58 -0.45 5.30
C ALA A 67 -7.55 -0.47 6.51
N GLN A 68 -7.90 -1.65 7.03
CA GLN A 68 -8.69 -1.80 8.27
C GLN A 68 -7.86 -1.48 9.53
N GLY A 69 -6.55 -1.30 9.38
CA GLY A 69 -5.65 -0.92 10.47
C GLY A 69 -5.07 -2.11 11.26
N PRO A 70 -4.32 -1.82 12.34
CA PRO A 70 -3.53 -2.83 13.06
C PRO A 70 -4.34 -4.01 13.60
N ALA A 71 -5.58 -3.78 14.04
CA ALA A 71 -6.45 -4.82 14.59
C ALA A 71 -6.67 -6.00 13.62
N MET A 72 -6.78 -5.70 12.32
CA MET A 72 -6.92 -6.74 11.28
C MET A 72 -5.61 -7.54 11.10
N VAL A 73 -4.45 -6.89 11.26
CA VAL A 73 -3.16 -7.59 11.24
C VAL A 73 -2.99 -8.49 12.46
N TYR A 74 -3.48 -8.06 13.63
CA TYR A 74 -3.54 -8.92 14.82
C TYR A 74 -4.40 -10.16 14.59
N GLU A 75 -5.58 -10.00 14.00
CA GLU A 75 -6.47 -11.13 13.67
C GLU A 75 -5.77 -12.16 12.75
N LEU A 76 -5.11 -11.68 11.69
CA LEU A 76 -4.32 -12.52 10.78
C LEU A 76 -3.13 -13.17 11.49
N GLY A 77 -2.41 -12.44 12.34
CA GLY A 77 -1.26 -12.94 13.09
C GLY A 77 -1.62 -14.00 14.13
N ASP A 78 -2.75 -13.84 14.83
CA ASP A 78 -3.23 -14.80 15.82
C ASP A 78 -3.63 -16.14 15.19
N GLU A 79 -4.17 -16.12 13.98
CA GLU A 79 -4.42 -17.35 13.21
C GLU A 79 -3.13 -18.07 12.83
N LEU A 80 -2.00 -17.34 12.71
CA LEU A 80 -0.68 -17.89 12.46
C LEU A 80 0.04 -18.32 13.75
N ARG A 81 -0.51 -18.07 14.94
CA ARG A 81 0.13 -18.38 16.23
C ARG A 81 0.41 -19.88 16.46
N LEU A 82 -0.17 -20.74 15.64
CA LEU A 82 0.08 -22.20 15.62
C LEU A 82 1.10 -22.63 14.54
N ALA A 83 1.78 -21.69 13.88
CA ALA A 83 2.75 -21.94 12.82
C ALA A 83 4.16 -22.27 13.36
N ALA A 84 5.12 -22.38 12.43
CA ALA A 84 6.53 -22.67 12.69
C ALA A 84 7.16 -21.67 13.70
N GLU A 85 8.29 -22.05 14.30
CA GLU A 85 8.98 -21.23 15.32
C GLU A 85 9.39 -19.87 14.76
N GLU A 86 9.84 -19.83 13.51
CA GLU A 86 10.26 -18.63 12.80
C GLU A 86 9.12 -17.61 12.68
N THR A 87 7.92 -18.06 12.31
CA THR A 87 6.72 -17.21 12.24
C THR A 87 6.36 -16.68 13.62
N ARG A 88 6.46 -17.51 14.67
CA ARG A 88 6.18 -17.10 16.06
C ARG A 88 7.20 -16.07 16.56
N ALA A 89 8.48 -16.25 16.23
CA ALA A 89 9.53 -15.31 16.59
C ALA A 89 9.34 -13.93 15.94
N GLU A 90 9.00 -13.90 14.64
CA GLU A 90 8.73 -12.64 13.95
C GLU A 90 7.44 -11.98 14.47
N TRP A 91 6.38 -12.75 14.74
CA TRP A 91 5.17 -12.20 15.33
C TRP A 91 5.39 -11.62 16.73
N ALA A 92 6.17 -12.31 17.58
CA ALA A 92 6.56 -11.79 18.89
C ALA A 92 7.40 -10.51 18.77
N TRP A 93 8.26 -10.42 17.75
CA TRP A 93 9.03 -9.21 17.48
C TRP A 93 8.14 -8.03 17.05
N LEU A 94 7.15 -8.27 16.20
CA LEU A 94 6.23 -7.24 15.70
C LEU A 94 5.28 -6.71 16.78
N THR A 95 4.87 -7.57 17.71
CA THR A 95 3.84 -7.27 18.71
C THR A 95 4.37 -6.83 20.07
N ARG A 96 5.68 -6.97 20.33
CA ARG A 96 6.27 -6.51 21.60
C ARG A 96 6.23 -4.98 21.71
N PRO A 97 6.07 -4.44 22.93
CA PRO A 97 6.25 -3.01 23.17
C PRO A 97 7.72 -2.63 23.00
N TRP A 98 7.95 -1.36 22.67
CA TRP A 98 9.30 -0.81 22.46
C TRP A 98 9.63 0.29 23.47
N PRO A 99 10.92 0.56 23.75
CA PRO A 99 11.30 1.66 24.62
C PRO A 99 11.00 3.02 23.96
N LYS A 100 10.54 4.00 24.75
CA LYS A 100 10.32 5.38 24.29
C LYS A 100 11.61 6.06 23.81
N GLU A 101 12.73 5.72 24.43
CA GLU A 101 14.06 6.17 24.02
C GLU A 101 14.83 4.97 23.47
N PRO A 102 14.55 4.56 22.23
CA PRO A 102 15.16 3.37 21.66
C PRO A 102 16.65 3.65 21.41
N SER A 103 17.51 2.90 22.10
CA SER A 103 18.91 2.77 21.71
C SER A 103 19.02 1.81 20.52
N LEU A 104 20.15 1.85 19.79
CA LEU A 104 20.44 0.85 18.76
C LEU A 104 20.37 -0.57 19.32
N ALA A 105 20.91 -0.81 20.52
CA ALA A 105 20.86 -2.12 21.18
C ALA A 105 19.42 -2.63 21.37
N ASN A 106 18.48 -1.76 21.72
CA ASN A 106 17.07 -2.12 21.93
C ASN A 106 16.22 -2.10 20.65
N SER A 107 16.84 -1.84 19.50
CA SER A 107 16.24 -1.94 18.16
C SER A 107 16.93 -3.02 17.33
N ASP A 108 17.52 -4.02 18.01
CA ASP A 108 18.31 -5.11 17.43
C ASP A 108 19.44 -4.60 16.51
N GLY A 109 20.06 -3.48 16.89
CA GLY A 109 21.13 -2.82 16.12
C GLY A 109 20.66 -1.96 14.96
N MET A 110 19.35 -1.90 14.67
CA MET A 110 18.83 -1.16 13.52
C MET A 110 18.44 0.29 13.87
N PRO A 111 18.68 1.26 12.96
CA PRO A 111 18.18 2.61 13.12
C PRO A 111 16.65 2.65 12.98
N ARG A 112 16.02 3.54 13.76
CA ARG A 112 14.59 3.89 13.63
C ARG A 112 14.43 5.26 13.00
N GLY A 113 13.67 5.33 11.91
CA GLY A 113 13.18 6.56 11.33
C GLY A 113 11.79 6.88 11.88
N ILE A 114 10.78 6.29 11.27
CA ILE A 114 9.37 6.58 11.53
C ILE A 114 8.94 6.13 12.93
N GLY A 115 9.35 4.93 13.35
CA GLY A 115 9.05 4.41 14.69
C GLY A 115 9.86 5.04 15.82
N ARG A 116 10.66 6.08 15.56
CA ARG A 116 11.45 6.75 16.59
C ARG A 116 10.54 7.39 17.64
N GLY A 117 10.82 7.12 18.92
CA GLY A 117 10.08 7.71 20.04
C GLY A 117 8.78 6.99 20.40
N SER A 118 8.28 6.10 19.53
CA SER A 118 7.04 5.36 19.77
C SER A 118 7.31 4.12 20.63
N PRO A 119 6.61 3.97 21.77
CA PRO A 119 6.68 2.74 22.57
C PRO A 119 5.72 1.65 22.07
N LEU A 120 4.87 1.97 21.09
CA LEU A 120 3.85 1.06 20.59
C LEU A 120 4.49 -0.12 19.83
N PRO A 121 3.83 -1.29 19.81
CA PRO A 121 4.17 -2.41 18.94
C PRO A 121 4.50 -1.97 17.50
N ALA A 122 5.40 -2.72 16.86
CA ALA A 122 5.82 -2.39 15.50
C ALA A 122 4.64 -2.45 14.54
N VAL A 123 3.74 -3.43 14.71
CA VAL A 123 2.50 -3.54 13.94
C VAL A 123 1.63 -2.27 14.04
N ASP A 124 1.43 -1.73 15.25
CA ASP A 124 0.62 -0.52 15.45
C ASP A 124 1.23 0.71 14.79
N VAL A 125 2.56 0.78 14.75
CA VAL A 125 3.26 1.84 14.04
C VAL A 125 3.15 1.62 12.55
N VAL A 126 3.64 0.50 12.01
CA VAL A 126 3.98 0.42 10.58
C VAL A 126 2.84 -0.03 9.66
N THR A 127 1.68 -0.45 10.16
CA THR A 127 0.57 -0.97 9.31
C THR A 127 0.17 0.00 8.20
N LEU A 128 0.10 1.30 8.47
CA LEU A 128 -0.23 2.30 7.43
C LEU A 128 0.84 2.36 6.32
N TRP A 129 2.11 2.20 6.69
CA TRP A 129 3.23 2.21 5.76
C TRP A 129 3.30 0.89 4.95
N ALA A 130 3.01 -0.25 5.58
CA ALA A 130 2.78 -1.50 4.87
C ALA A 130 1.62 -1.38 3.87
N GLY A 131 0.52 -0.73 4.24
CA GLY A 131 -0.58 -0.43 3.33
C GLY A 131 -0.16 0.47 2.17
N SER A 132 0.73 1.43 2.40
CA SER A 132 1.30 2.28 1.34
C SER A 132 2.16 1.47 0.37
N ALA A 133 2.96 0.52 0.85
CA ALA A 133 3.73 -0.40 0.01
C ALA A 133 2.82 -1.33 -0.80
N ALA A 134 1.79 -1.91 -0.19
CA ALA A 134 0.80 -2.73 -0.89
C ALA A 134 0.05 -1.91 -1.98
N ARG A 135 -0.25 -0.64 -1.72
CA ARG A 135 -0.83 0.26 -2.72
C ARG A 135 0.10 0.52 -3.89
N ALA A 136 1.41 0.71 -3.63
CA ALA A 136 2.41 0.86 -4.68
C ALA A 136 2.55 -0.42 -5.52
N ALA A 137 2.54 -1.59 -4.89
CA ALA A 137 2.53 -2.88 -5.58
C ALA A 137 1.28 -3.05 -6.45
N LEU A 138 0.10 -2.72 -5.93
CA LEU A 138 -1.14 -2.78 -6.71
C LEU A 138 -1.11 -1.86 -7.94
N ALA A 139 -0.52 -0.67 -7.80
CA ALA A 139 -0.34 0.28 -8.89
C ALA A 139 0.70 -0.16 -9.93
N ALA A 140 1.61 -1.08 -9.58
CA ALA A 140 2.54 -1.70 -10.52
C ALA A 140 1.88 -2.88 -11.26
N GLU A 141 0.98 -3.62 -10.62
CA GLU A 141 0.24 -4.74 -11.21
C GLU A 141 -0.90 -4.28 -12.14
N ARG A 142 -1.58 -3.18 -11.78
CA ARG A 142 -2.74 -2.66 -12.50
C ARG A 142 -2.41 -1.31 -13.12
N PRO A 143 -2.92 -0.98 -14.33
CA PRO A 143 -2.79 0.37 -14.88
C PRO A 143 -3.41 1.40 -13.92
N ALA A 144 -2.57 2.06 -13.14
CA ALA A 144 -3.00 3.03 -12.14
C ALA A 144 -3.31 4.40 -12.75
N GLY A 145 -3.05 4.58 -14.05
CA GLY A 145 -3.13 5.87 -14.74
C GLY A 145 -1.98 6.80 -14.32
N LEU A 146 -2.27 7.76 -13.44
CA LEU A 146 -1.28 8.78 -13.05
C LEU A 146 -0.26 8.25 -12.05
N ALA A 147 1.02 8.49 -12.35
CA ALA A 147 2.11 8.18 -11.44
C ALA A 147 2.09 9.11 -10.21
N PRO A 148 2.54 8.64 -9.02
CA PRO A 148 2.88 9.52 -7.92
C PRO A 148 3.83 10.63 -8.37
N ARG A 149 3.68 11.82 -7.77
CA ARG A 149 4.38 13.05 -8.10
C ARG A 149 4.01 13.71 -9.42
N THR A 150 3.02 13.17 -10.13
CA THR A 150 2.50 13.85 -11.33
C THR A 150 1.84 15.15 -10.90
N ARG A 151 2.27 16.26 -11.50
CA ARG A 151 1.63 17.57 -11.30
C ARG A 151 0.29 17.60 -11.99
N VAL A 152 -0.69 18.20 -11.32
CA VAL A 152 -2.07 18.27 -11.79
C VAL A 152 -2.63 19.67 -11.56
N GLN A 153 -3.60 20.07 -12.39
CA GLN A 153 -4.45 21.23 -12.14
C GLN A 153 -5.89 20.76 -11.96
N VAL A 154 -6.56 21.31 -10.96
CA VAL A 154 -7.99 21.08 -10.71
C VAL A 154 -8.78 22.02 -11.62
N ILE A 155 -9.81 21.51 -12.29
CA ILE A 155 -10.56 22.27 -13.31
C ILE A 155 -12.06 22.38 -13.00
N GLY A 156 -12.50 21.91 -11.84
CA GLY A 156 -13.88 21.99 -11.39
C GLY A 156 -14.01 21.80 -9.88
N GLY A 157 -15.18 22.15 -9.34
CA GLY A 157 -15.48 22.05 -7.90
C GLY A 157 -14.88 23.17 -7.05
N GLU A 158 -14.85 22.97 -5.72
CA GLU A 158 -14.39 23.97 -4.73
C GLU A 158 -12.93 24.39 -4.93
N ASP A 159 -12.11 23.50 -5.51
CA ASP A 159 -10.67 23.67 -5.68
C ASP A 159 -10.28 24.06 -7.12
N GLU A 160 -11.22 24.45 -8.00
CA GLU A 160 -10.96 24.83 -9.39
C GLU A 160 -9.82 25.85 -9.54
N GLY A 161 -8.97 25.62 -10.55
CA GLY A 161 -7.79 26.42 -10.88
C GLY A 161 -6.54 26.10 -10.04
N ARG A 162 -6.68 25.36 -8.93
CA ARG A 162 -5.55 25.05 -8.04
C ARG A 162 -4.64 23.99 -8.64
N ASN A 163 -3.35 24.13 -8.36
CA ASN A 163 -2.36 23.13 -8.73
C ASN A 163 -2.10 22.18 -7.56
N GLY A 164 -1.77 20.94 -7.88
CA GLY A 164 -1.39 19.94 -6.90
C GLY A 164 -0.49 18.87 -7.47
N GLU A 165 -0.25 17.86 -6.66
CA GLU A 165 0.58 16.72 -6.99
C GLU A 165 -0.13 15.43 -6.58
N VAL A 166 -0.17 14.44 -7.48
CA VAL A 166 -0.70 13.11 -7.17
C VAL A 166 0.18 12.46 -6.11
N VAL A 167 -0.43 12.06 -5.01
CA VAL A 167 0.24 11.26 -3.98
C VAL A 167 0.09 9.78 -4.30
N ALA A 168 -1.14 9.33 -4.56
CA ALA A 168 -1.42 7.93 -4.81
C ALA A 168 -2.77 7.74 -5.52
N PRO A 169 -2.97 6.61 -6.22
CA PRO A 169 -4.28 6.14 -6.63
C PRO A 169 -5.24 5.95 -5.45
N ALA A 170 -6.50 6.34 -5.63
CA ALA A 170 -7.58 6.11 -4.67
C ALA A 170 -8.47 4.97 -5.16
N TRP A 171 -8.16 3.75 -4.72
CA TRP A 171 -8.85 2.52 -5.08
C TRP A 171 -10.20 2.37 -4.36
N LEU A 172 -11.21 1.77 -5.02
CA LEU A 172 -12.43 1.33 -4.35
C LEU A 172 -12.22 -0.01 -3.67
N MET A 173 -12.71 -0.10 -2.44
CA MET A 173 -12.74 -1.33 -1.67
C MET A 173 -14.05 -2.07 -1.95
N ASP A 174 -13.95 -3.36 -2.20
CA ASP A 174 -15.05 -4.31 -2.23
C ASP A 174 -15.09 -5.01 -0.86
N ASP A 175 -15.94 -4.54 0.04
CA ASP A 175 -16.06 -5.08 1.40
C ASP A 175 -16.69 -6.47 1.44
N GLU A 176 -17.50 -6.83 0.43
CA GLU A 176 -18.11 -8.16 0.33
C GLU A 176 -17.02 -9.20 0.04
N ASN A 177 -16.17 -8.92 -0.94
CA ASN A 177 -15.07 -9.81 -1.33
C ASN A 177 -13.76 -9.52 -0.58
N ARG A 178 -13.74 -8.51 0.28
CA ARG A 178 -12.57 -8.06 1.09
C ARG A 178 -11.32 -7.83 0.25
N THR A 179 -11.50 -7.16 -0.88
CA THR A 179 -10.42 -6.84 -1.84
C THR A 179 -10.63 -5.45 -2.44
N VAL A 180 -9.74 -5.04 -3.34
CA VAL A 180 -9.89 -3.85 -4.17
C VAL A 180 -10.66 -4.20 -5.44
N MET A 181 -11.68 -3.40 -5.74
CA MET A 181 -12.47 -3.56 -6.97
C MET A 181 -11.58 -3.64 -8.24
N PRO A 182 -11.98 -4.44 -9.24
CA PRO A 182 -11.25 -4.53 -10.50
C PRO A 182 -11.35 -3.22 -11.31
N GLY A 183 -10.42 -3.05 -12.25
CA GLY A 183 -10.36 -1.88 -13.13
C GLY A 183 -9.35 -0.82 -12.66
N PRO A 184 -9.30 0.35 -13.33
CA PRO A 184 -8.46 1.47 -12.91
C PRO A 184 -9.01 2.12 -11.62
N PRO A 185 -8.18 2.87 -10.88
CA PRO A 185 -8.65 3.60 -9.71
C PRO A 185 -9.69 4.65 -10.16
N PRO A 186 -10.84 4.80 -9.47
CA PRO A 186 -11.82 5.84 -9.80
C PRO A 186 -11.33 7.25 -9.40
N GLY A 187 -10.09 7.41 -8.97
CA GLY A 187 -9.64 8.67 -8.41
C GLY A 187 -8.21 8.65 -7.92
N TYR A 188 -7.75 9.82 -7.49
CA TYR A 188 -6.40 10.04 -7.00
C TYR A 188 -6.43 10.89 -5.76
N GLU A 189 -5.53 10.59 -4.84
CA GLU A 189 -5.22 11.44 -3.72
C GLU A 189 -4.25 12.52 -4.19
N VAL A 190 -4.64 13.79 -4.03
CA VAL A 190 -3.88 14.95 -4.50
C VAL A 190 -3.54 15.85 -3.32
N VAL A 191 -2.30 16.32 -3.27
CA VAL A 191 -1.87 17.38 -2.35
C VAL A 191 -1.86 18.70 -3.10
N LEU A 192 -2.73 19.61 -2.68
CA LEU A 192 -2.90 20.93 -3.29
C LEU A 192 -1.93 21.95 -2.70
N THR A 193 -1.35 22.78 -3.56
CA THR A 193 -0.55 23.93 -3.15
C THR A 193 -1.49 25.11 -2.93
N ILE A 194 -1.71 25.51 -1.68
CA ILE A 194 -2.55 26.66 -1.33
C ILE A 194 -1.66 27.84 -0.95
N PRO A 195 -1.68 28.95 -1.71
CA PRO A 195 -0.90 30.14 -1.37
C PRO A 195 -1.21 30.65 0.04
N GLY A 196 -0.16 30.86 0.85
CA GLY A 196 -0.30 31.41 2.21
C GLY A 196 -0.64 30.39 3.30
N GLN A 197 -0.83 29.10 2.97
CA GLN A 197 -0.91 28.04 3.97
C GLN A 197 0.43 27.32 4.12
N VAL A 198 0.78 27.00 5.37
CA VAL A 198 1.99 26.24 5.69
C VAL A 198 1.76 24.73 5.49
N GLU A 199 0.52 24.27 5.64
CA GLU A 199 0.13 22.87 5.44
C GLU A 199 -0.60 22.72 4.11
N ALA A 200 -0.16 21.74 3.31
CA ALA A 200 -0.81 21.42 2.05
C ALA A 200 -2.10 20.63 2.31
N ARG A 201 -3.19 20.97 1.59
CA ARG A 201 -4.48 20.26 1.71
C ARG A 201 -4.43 18.98 0.89
N ARG A 202 -4.65 17.84 1.54
CA ARG A 202 -4.80 16.53 0.88
C ARG A 202 -6.28 16.27 0.61
N THR A 203 -6.63 15.91 -0.61
CA THR A 203 -8.02 15.64 -1.02
C THR A 203 -8.08 14.45 -1.98
N VAL A 204 -9.18 13.71 -1.95
CA VAL A 204 -9.43 12.60 -2.89
C VAL A 204 -10.28 13.14 -4.04
N MET A 205 -9.79 12.90 -5.25
CA MET A 205 -10.29 13.45 -6.49
C MET A 205 -10.83 12.32 -7.37
N SER A 206 -12.16 12.27 -7.57
CA SER A 206 -12.86 11.24 -8.36
C SER A 206 -12.81 11.51 -9.86
N THR A 207 -12.73 10.45 -10.65
CA THR A 207 -12.84 10.45 -12.12
C THR A 207 -14.24 10.11 -12.60
N VAL A 208 -15.14 9.56 -11.76
CA VAL A 208 -16.37 8.88 -12.25
C VAL A 208 -17.58 9.80 -12.50
N GLU A 209 -17.67 10.98 -11.87
CA GLU A 209 -18.89 11.83 -11.94
C GLU A 209 -18.68 13.29 -12.41
N GLY A 210 -17.50 13.66 -12.88
CA GLY A 210 -17.28 14.96 -13.54
C GLY A 210 -16.06 15.74 -13.05
N ASP A 211 -15.31 16.21 -14.04
CA ASP A 211 -14.41 17.36 -14.00
C ASP A 211 -13.16 17.30 -13.12
N ILE A 212 -12.42 16.20 -13.24
CA ILE A 212 -10.98 16.21 -12.97
C ILE A 212 -10.26 15.92 -14.29
N ARG A 213 -10.02 17.00 -15.04
CA ARG A 213 -9.04 17.04 -16.13
C ARG A 213 -7.69 17.36 -15.53
N ILE A 214 -6.84 16.37 -15.48
CA ILE A 214 -5.49 16.53 -14.96
C ILE A 214 -4.60 16.92 -16.13
N GLU A 215 -4.09 18.16 -16.13
CA GLU A 215 -2.99 18.57 -17.02
C GLU A 215 -1.68 18.01 -16.47
N ALA A 216 -1.24 16.86 -17.00
CA ALA A 216 0.10 16.32 -16.74
C ALA A 216 1.07 16.80 -17.83
N PRO A 217 2.34 17.10 -17.51
CA PRO A 217 3.36 17.25 -18.54
C PRO A 217 3.51 15.92 -19.28
N GLY A 218 3.22 15.91 -20.58
CA GLY A 218 3.46 14.80 -21.48
C GLY A 218 4.96 14.52 -21.65
N PRO A 219 5.31 13.38 -22.26
CA PRO A 219 6.70 12.94 -22.42
C PRO A 219 7.57 13.96 -23.19
N HIS A 220 6.97 14.91 -23.91
CA HIS A 220 7.69 15.96 -24.65
C HIS A 220 7.41 17.38 -24.13
N GLY A 221 6.82 17.53 -22.94
CA GLY A 221 6.53 18.84 -22.34
C GLY A 221 5.23 19.48 -22.80
N GLU A 222 4.40 18.78 -23.59
CA GLU A 222 3.01 19.18 -23.79
C GLU A 222 2.19 19.05 -22.50
N ARG A 223 1.03 19.71 -22.41
CA ARG A 223 0.08 19.48 -21.33
C ARG A 223 -0.97 18.49 -21.82
N VAL A 224 -1.02 17.31 -21.23
CA VAL A 224 -1.99 16.25 -21.57
C VAL A 224 -3.16 16.38 -20.62
N ILE A 225 -4.34 16.60 -21.17
CA ILE A 225 -5.61 16.56 -20.43
C ILE A 225 -5.98 15.10 -20.28
N ILE A 226 -5.89 14.55 -19.06
CA ILE A 226 -6.35 13.19 -18.78
C ILE A 226 -7.79 13.28 -18.27
N ARG A 227 -8.73 12.82 -19.09
CA ARG A 227 -10.14 12.68 -18.74
C ARG A 227 -10.40 11.28 -18.21
N ALA A 228 -11.47 11.13 -17.44
CA ALA A 228 -11.92 9.82 -16.97
C ALA A 228 -12.21 8.83 -18.11
N GLU A 229 -12.66 9.34 -19.26
CA GLU A 229 -12.86 8.57 -20.49
C GLU A 229 -11.54 8.07 -21.11
N ASP A 230 -10.44 8.80 -20.94
CA ASP A 230 -9.10 8.41 -21.42
C ASP A 230 -8.44 7.32 -20.55
N LEU A 231 -9.00 7.06 -19.37
CA LEU A 231 -8.55 6.02 -18.43
C LEU A 231 -9.33 4.71 -18.58
N LYS A 232 -10.34 4.64 -19.45
CA LYS A 232 -11.05 3.39 -19.73
C LYS A 232 -10.11 2.46 -20.52
N PRO A 233 -9.99 1.18 -20.14
CA PRO A 233 -9.23 0.23 -20.94
C PRO A 233 -9.83 0.17 -22.35
N GLU A 234 -8.99 0.24 -23.38
CA GLU A 234 -9.44 0.03 -24.76
C GLU A 234 -10.16 -1.33 -24.84
N GLU A 235 -11.39 -1.34 -25.36
CA GLU A 235 -12.08 -2.58 -25.64
C GLU A 235 -11.21 -3.40 -26.60
N PRO A 236 -10.97 -4.70 -26.33
CA PRO A 236 -10.18 -5.53 -27.23
C PRO A 236 -10.85 -5.52 -28.61
N VAL A 237 -10.13 -4.99 -29.60
CA VAL A 237 -10.58 -4.99 -30.98
C VAL A 237 -10.83 -6.46 -31.37
N PRO A 238 -12.07 -6.86 -31.72
CA PRO A 238 -12.34 -8.22 -32.12
C PRO A 238 -11.49 -8.53 -33.35
N ALA A 239 -10.70 -9.61 -33.26
CA ALA A 239 -9.90 -10.08 -34.37
C ALA A 239 -10.83 -10.28 -35.59
N ALA A 240 -10.57 -9.52 -36.66
CA ALA A 240 -11.30 -9.67 -37.90
C ALA A 240 -11.16 -11.13 -38.38
N GLN A 241 -12.30 -11.79 -38.56
CA GLN A 241 -12.40 -13.14 -39.14
C GLN A 241 -12.25 -13.10 -40.65
#